data_AF-A0A3B0Q128-F1
#
_entry.id   AF-A0A3B0Q128-F1
#
_cell.length_a   1.000
_cell.length_b   1.000
_cell.length_c   1.000
_cell.angle_alpha   90.00
_cell.angle_beta   90.00
_cell.angle_gamma   90.00
#
_symmetry.space_group_name_H-M   'P 1'
#
loop_
_entity.id
_entity.type
_entity.pdbx_description
1 polymer ?
#
loop_
_entity_poly.entity_id
_entity_poly.type
_entity_poly.pdbx_seq_one_letter_code
_entity_poly.pdbx_strand_id
1 'polypeptide(L)'
;MGFFKNLVNKVFKKENKDIETLKEELKEQREKEIVNSEKFRKYENGLENSSSFGKKLLEIQNRYNEIDEDFFEELEELLIMSDINLKLVDVIIEKIKQEVRTNNIDDPKLIGELIADQLFVIYTGNTITNTNLNVKNDRLNVLIFVGVNGSGKTTSIAKLAYKYIQEGKKVLIAAGDTFRAGAVNQLGVW
;
A
#
# COMPACT_ATOMS: atom_id res chain seq x y z
N MET A 1 -27.36 25.33 -41.33
CA MET A 1 -26.48 24.14 -41.10
C MET A 1 -26.70 23.56 -39.69
N GLY A 2 -27.84 22.92 -39.41
CA GLY A 2 -28.20 22.51 -38.03
C GLY A 2 -28.36 21.00 -37.78
N PHE A 3 -28.61 20.22 -38.82
CA PHE A 3 -28.96 18.80 -38.65
C PHE A 3 -27.74 17.91 -38.39
N PHE A 4 -26.69 18.03 -39.21
CA PHE A 4 -25.46 17.24 -39.05
C PHE A 4 -24.69 17.55 -37.76
N LYS A 5 -24.63 18.83 -37.34
CA LYS A 5 -23.96 19.23 -36.09
C LYS A 5 -24.66 18.65 -34.85
N ASN A 6 -25.99 18.59 -34.86
CA ASN A 6 -26.77 18.01 -33.78
C ASN A 6 -26.72 16.48 -33.77
N LEU A 7 -26.65 15.84 -34.93
CA LEU A 7 -26.49 14.39 -35.05
C LEU A 7 -25.11 13.93 -34.55
N VAL A 8 -24.05 14.62 -34.98
CA VAL A 8 -22.67 14.42 -34.50
C VAL A 8 -22.61 14.62 -32.98
N ASN A 9 -23.12 15.73 -32.46
CA ASN A 9 -23.15 15.97 -31.02
C ASN A 9 -23.98 14.92 -30.25
N LYS A 10 -25.06 14.38 -30.81
CA LYS A 10 -25.90 13.39 -30.13
C LYS A 10 -25.28 12.00 -30.14
N VAL A 11 -24.55 11.63 -31.19
CA VAL A 11 -23.88 10.34 -31.32
C VAL A 11 -22.59 10.32 -30.48
N PHE A 12 -21.69 11.29 -30.66
CA PHE A 12 -20.41 11.33 -29.95
C PHE A 12 -20.53 11.65 -28.46
N LYS A 13 -21.56 12.38 -28.04
CA LYS A 13 -21.82 12.66 -26.61
C LYS A 13 -22.50 11.47 -25.92
N LYS A 14 -23.20 10.62 -26.67
CA LYS A 14 -23.76 9.36 -26.16
C LYS A 14 -22.68 8.29 -26.05
N GLU A 15 -21.83 8.11 -27.07
CA GLU A 15 -20.67 7.21 -27.01
C GLU A 15 -19.70 7.55 -25.87
N ASN A 16 -19.37 8.83 -25.66
CA ASN A 16 -18.50 9.21 -24.54
C ASN A 16 -19.13 8.89 -23.18
N LYS A 17 -20.44 9.07 -23.04
CA LYS A 17 -21.16 8.78 -21.80
C LYS A 17 -21.25 7.28 -21.55
N ASP A 18 -21.52 6.49 -22.59
CA ASP A 18 -21.55 5.03 -22.53
C ASP A 18 -20.15 4.47 -22.19
N ILE A 19 -19.06 5.08 -22.70
CA ILE A 19 -17.68 4.72 -22.36
C ILE A 19 -17.32 5.08 -20.90
N GLU A 20 -17.75 6.23 -20.39
CA GLU A 20 -17.56 6.60 -18.98
C GLU A 20 -18.28 5.63 -18.04
N THR A 21 -19.54 5.31 -18.34
CA THR A 21 -20.32 4.35 -17.54
C THR A 21 -19.68 2.95 -17.55
N LEU A 22 -19.22 2.47 -18.71
CA LEU A 22 -18.49 1.20 -18.80
C LEU A 22 -17.18 1.21 -18.01
N LYS A 23 -16.46 2.33 -17.95
CA LYS A 23 -15.24 2.47 -17.14
C LYS A 23 -15.55 2.43 -15.64
N GLU A 24 -16.61 3.09 -15.21
CA GLU A 24 -17.08 3.05 -13.81
C GLU A 24 -17.49 1.63 -13.41
N GLU A 25 -18.29 0.95 -14.24
CA GLU A 25 -18.70 -0.45 -14.00
C GLU A 25 -17.49 -1.40 -13.92
N LEU A 26 -16.50 -1.25 -14.81
CA LEU A 26 -15.25 -2.02 -14.78
C LEU A 26 -14.41 -1.73 -13.53
N LYS A 27 -14.40 -0.47 -13.06
CA LYS A 27 -13.71 -0.08 -11.83
C LYS A 27 -14.36 -0.74 -10.62
N GLU A 28 -15.67 -0.64 -10.50
CA GLU A 28 -16.43 -1.29 -9.41
C GLU A 28 -16.27 -2.80 -9.40
N GLN A 29 -16.29 -3.45 -10.57
CA GLN A 29 -16.07 -4.89 -10.68
C GLN A 29 -14.69 -5.29 -10.17
N ARG A 30 -13.64 -4.57 -10.60
CA ARG A 30 -12.27 -4.81 -10.12
C ARG A 30 -12.13 -4.57 -8.62
N GLU A 31 -12.75 -3.53 -8.08
CA GLU A 31 -12.74 -3.27 -6.64
C GLU A 31 -13.39 -4.41 -5.86
N LYS A 32 -14.55 -4.91 -6.32
CA LYS A 32 -15.23 -6.07 -5.71
C LYS A 32 -14.38 -7.33 -5.78
N GLU A 33 -13.67 -7.57 -6.89
CA GLU A 33 -12.74 -8.71 -7.01
C GLU A 33 -11.57 -8.60 -6.03
N ILE A 34 -10.97 -7.40 -5.91
CA ILE A 34 -9.85 -7.16 -5.00
C ILE A 34 -10.28 -7.36 -3.55
N VAL A 35 -11.39 -6.75 -3.13
CA VAL A 35 -11.91 -6.83 -1.76
C VAL A 35 -12.27 -8.27 -1.38
N ASN A 36 -12.81 -9.04 -2.32
CA ASN A 36 -13.15 -10.44 -2.08
C ASN A 36 -11.98 -11.41 -2.20
N SER A 37 -10.80 -10.95 -2.63
CA SER A 37 -9.64 -11.81 -2.77
C SER A 37 -9.13 -12.31 -1.41
N GLU A 38 -8.70 -13.57 -1.35
CA GLU A 38 -8.07 -14.14 -0.13
C GLU A 38 -6.83 -13.34 0.28
N LYS A 39 -6.12 -12.79 -0.70
CA LYS A 39 -4.95 -11.95 -0.47
C LYS A 39 -5.32 -10.66 0.28
N PHE A 40 -6.41 -10.00 -0.10
CA PHE A 40 -6.89 -8.80 0.58
C PHE A 40 -7.31 -9.11 2.01
N ARG A 41 -8.12 -10.16 2.24
CA ARG A 41 -8.49 -10.61 3.59
C ARG A 41 -7.28 -10.92 4.47
N LYS A 42 -6.24 -11.52 3.89
CA LYS A 42 -4.98 -11.78 4.61
C LYS A 42 -4.26 -10.49 5.01
N TYR A 43 -4.27 -9.47 4.17
CA TYR A 43 -3.73 -8.16 4.53
C TYR A 43 -4.58 -7.49 5.60
N GLU A 44 -5.91 -7.47 5.43
CA GLU A 44 -6.85 -6.90 6.40
C GLU A 44 -6.65 -7.50 7.79
N ASN A 45 -6.64 -8.84 7.90
CA ASN A 45 -6.37 -9.53 9.17
C ASN A 45 -4.96 -9.23 9.71
N GLY A 46 -3.96 -9.12 8.84
CA GLY A 46 -2.59 -8.78 9.25
C GLY A 46 -2.44 -7.35 9.75
N LEU A 47 -3.30 -6.43 9.29
CA LEU A 47 -3.34 -5.02 9.68
C LEU A 47 -4.39 -4.72 10.75
N GLU A 48 -5.05 -5.73 11.33
CA GLU A 48 -6.13 -5.53 12.30
C GLU A 48 -5.72 -4.62 13.48
N ASN A 49 -4.49 -4.76 13.98
CA ASN A 49 -3.95 -3.88 15.02
C ASN A 49 -3.63 -2.45 14.52
N SER A 50 -3.20 -2.32 13.26
CA SER A 50 -2.96 -1.03 12.59
C SER A 50 -4.24 -0.32 12.16
N SER A 51 -5.39 -1.00 12.19
CA SER A 51 -6.72 -0.40 11.94
C SER A 51 -7.06 0.74 12.90
N SER A 52 -6.37 0.79 14.05
CA SER A 52 -6.46 1.90 15.01
C SER A 52 -6.06 3.25 14.42
N PHE A 53 -5.09 3.30 13.51
CA PHE A 53 -4.70 4.52 12.81
C PHE A 53 -5.84 5.04 11.94
N GLY A 54 -6.41 4.19 11.08
CA GLY A 54 -7.51 4.57 10.18
C GLY A 54 -8.75 5.04 10.94
N LYS A 55 -9.08 4.38 12.06
CA LYS A 55 -10.18 4.80 12.93
C LYS A 55 -9.94 6.18 13.55
N LYS A 56 -8.74 6.42 14.10
CA LYS A 56 -8.38 7.72 14.68
C LYS A 56 -8.35 8.82 13.63
N LEU A 57 -7.86 8.53 12.43
CA LEU A 57 -7.89 9.48 11.32
C LEU A 57 -9.33 9.88 10.98
N LEU A 58 -10.25 8.91 10.86
CA LEU A 58 -11.67 9.17 10.65
C LEU A 58 -12.29 9.98 11.80
N GLU A 59 -11.89 9.75 13.05
CA GLU A 59 -12.34 10.53 14.20
C GLU A 59 -11.90 11.99 14.11
N ILE A 60 -10.64 12.25 13.74
CA ILE A 60 -10.11 13.61 13.50
C ILE A 60 -10.91 14.26 12.37
N GLN A 61 -11.05 13.59 11.22
CA GLN A 61 -11.79 14.12 10.06
C GLN A 61 -13.26 14.48 10.38
N ASN A 62 -13.90 13.75 11.28
CA ASN A 62 -15.29 14.01 11.66
C ASN A 62 -15.43 15.07 12.76
N ARG A 63 -14.37 15.34 13.53
CA ARG A 63 -14.37 16.31 14.62
C ARG A 63 -14.17 17.74 14.11
N TYR A 64 -13.32 17.91 13.12
CA TYR A 64 -12.99 19.21 12.55
C TYR A 64 -13.96 19.57 11.41
N ASN A 65 -14.31 20.86 11.33
CA ASN A 65 -15.14 21.40 10.25
C ASN A 65 -14.31 22.07 9.15
N GLU A 66 -13.05 22.41 9.45
CA GLU A 66 -12.10 23.09 8.56
C GLU A 66 -10.72 22.46 8.72
N ILE A 67 -9.85 22.63 7.72
CA ILE A 67 -8.47 22.15 7.73
C ILE A 67 -7.56 23.30 8.21
N ASP A 68 -7.44 23.45 9.52
CA ASP A 68 -6.68 24.49 10.21
C ASP A 68 -5.39 23.95 10.85
N GLU A 69 -4.66 24.80 11.58
CA GLU A 69 -3.41 24.38 12.23
C GLU A 69 -3.65 23.32 13.31
N ASP A 70 -4.75 23.43 14.07
CA ASP A 70 -5.13 22.46 15.09
C ASP A 70 -5.39 21.06 14.48
N PHE A 71 -6.01 20.99 13.29
CA PHE A 71 -6.15 19.73 12.54
C PHE A 71 -4.78 19.13 12.21
N PHE A 72 -3.82 19.94 11.75
CA PHE A 72 -2.49 19.45 11.39
C PHE A 72 -1.67 19.01 12.61
N GLU A 73 -1.81 19.68 13.75
CA GLU A 73 -1.19 19.28 15.01
C GLU A 73 -1.70 17.90 15.47
N GLU A 74 -3.02 17.66 15.47
CA GLU A 74 -3.56 16.35 15.88
C GLU A 74 -3.18 15.23 14.88
N LEU A 75 -3.09 15.56 13.58
CA LEU A 75 -2.59 14.62 12.56
C LEU A 75 -1.11 14.29 12.76
N GLU A 76 -0.28 15.28 13.08
CA GLU A 76 1.14 15.09 13.40
C GLU A 76 1.33 14.15 14.59
N GLU A 77 0.61 14.40 15.69
CA GLU A 77 0.62 13.54 16.87
C GLU A 77 0.21 12.10 16.52
N LEU A 78 -0.84 11.92 15.71
CA LEU A 78 -1.29 10.61 15.27
C LEU A 78 -0.22 9.86 14.48
N LEU A 79 0.49 10.54 13.57
CA LEU A 79 1.56 9.95 12.77
C LEU A 79 2.76 9.56 13.65
N ILE A 80 3.14 10.40 14.62
CA ILE A 80 4.22 10.11 15.59
C ILE A 80 3.86 8.87 16.45
N MET A 81 2.62 8.79 16.93
CA MET A 81 2.13 7.63 17.69
C MET A 81 2.09 6.33 16.88
N SER A 82 2.19 6.41 15.55
CA SER A 82 2.13 5.29 14.62
C SER A 82 3.51 4.77 14.20
N ASP A 83 4.52 4.97 15.05
CA ASP A 83 5.92 4.58 14.82
C ASP A 83 6.59 5.25 13.61
N ILE A 84 6.10 6.42 13.19
CA ILE A 84 6.71 7.22 12.11
C ILE A 84 7.75 8.17 12.72
N ASN A 85 8.95 8.19 12.13
CA ASN A 85 10.01 9.09 12.59
C ASN A 85 9.60 10.56 12.45
N LEU A 86 9.87 11.38 13.48
CA LEU A 86 9.53 12.82 13.50
C LEU A 86 9.91 13.55 12.21
N LYS A 87 11.15 13.36 11.71
CA LYS A 87 11.60 14.03 10.47
C LYS A 87 10.78 13.65 9.25
N LEU A 88 10.27 12.42 9.22
CA LEU A 88 9.40 11.95 8.14
C LEU A 88 7.98 12.51 8.32
N VAL A 89 7.49 12.62 9.56
CA VAL A 89 6.20 13.27 9.85
C VAL A 89 6.23 14.73 9.38
N ASP A 90 7.27 15.49 9.70
CA ASP A 90 7.43 16.88 9.23
C ASP A 90 7.28 16.97 7.70
N VAL A 91 7.95 16.07 6.97
CA VAL A 91 7.89 15.99 5.51
C VAL A 91 6.48 15.64 5.01
N ILE A 92 5.80 14.71 5.69
CA ILE A 92 4.43 14.29 5.35
C ILE A 92 3.46 15.46 5.55
N ILE A 93 3.51 16.13 6.70
CA ILE A 93 2.62 17.25 7.03
C ILE A 93 2.81 18.40 6.06
N GLU A 94 4.05 18.80 5.76
CA GLU A 94 4.33 19.87 4.79
C GLU A 94 3.80 19.52 3.39
N LYS A 95 3.91 18.26 2.97
CA LYS A 95 3.36 17.81 1.69
C LYS A 95 1.84 17.87 1.65
N ILE A 96 1.17 17.44 2.71
CA ILE A 96 -0.29 17.52 2.80
C ILE A 96 -0.73 18.99 2.81
N LYS A 97 -0.11 19.85 3.64
CA LYS A 97 -0.37 21.30 3.66
C LYS A 97 -0.23 21.94 2.28
N GLN A 98 0.83 21.59 1.55
CA GLN A 98 1.06 22.08 0.19
C GLN A 98 -0.06 21.64 -0.77
N GLU A 99 -0.48 20.38 -0.71
CA GLU A 99 -1.47 19.82 -1.63
C GLU A 99 -2.89 20.35 -1.33
N VAL A 100 -3.22 20.53 -0.06
CA VAL A 100 -4.46 21.21 0.41
C VAL A 100 -4.54 22.63 -0.15
N ARG A 101 -3.45 23.40 -0.05
CA ARG A 101 -3.36 24.77 -0.61
C ARG A 101 -3.44 24.79 -2.13
N THR A 102 -2.82 23.82 -2.80
CA THR A 102 -2.76 23.78 -4.28
C THR A 102 -4.13 23.45 -4.88
N ASN A 103 -4.87 22.55 -4.24
CA ASN A 103 -6.18 22.09 -4.72
C ASN A 103 -7.36 22.84 -4.09
N ASN A 104 -7.10 23.84 -3.23
CA ASN A 104 -8.11 24.53 -2.43
C ASN A 104 -9.06 23.55 -1.73
N ILE A 105 -8.51 22.58 -1.01
CA ILE A 105 -9.30 21.62 -0.24
C ILE A 105 -9.60 22.25 1.12
N ASP A 106 -10.88 22.35 1.43
CA ASP A 106 -11.42 23.00 2.62
C ASP A 106 -12.31 22.06 3.44
N ASP A 107 -12.74 20.92 2.88
CA ASP A 107 -13.51 19.88 3.58
C ASP A 107 -12.58 18.80 4.19
N PRO A 108 -12.50 18.68 5.53
CA PRO A 108 -11.74 17.63 6.21
C PRO A 108 -12.12 16.20 5.80
N LYS A 109 -13.33 15.96 5.28
CA LYS A 109 -13.75 14.62 4.85
C LYS A 109 -13.01 14.15 3.60
N LEU A 110 -12.56 15.07 2.76
CA LEU A 110 -11.81 14.78 1.53
C LEU A 110 -10.32 14.55 1.80
N ILE A 111 -9.82 14.89 3.00
CA ILE A 111 -8.37 14.86 3.28
C ILE A 111 -7.83 13.45 3.53
N GLY A 112 -8.66 12.50 3.96
CA GLY A 112 -8.23 11.14 4.29
C GLY A 112 -7.65 10.40 3.09
N GLU A 113 -8.30 10.51 1.92
CA GLU A 113 -7.78 9.97 0.67
C GLU A 113 -6.47 10.67 0.27
N LEU A 114 -6.44 12.00 0.37
CA LEU A 114 -5.24 12.78 0.11
C LEU A 114 -4.05 12.35 0.99
N ILE A 115 -4.28 12.12 2.29
CA ILE A 115 -3.25 11.66 3.23
C ILE A 115 -2.72 10.29 2.79
N ALA A 116 -3.60 9.34 2.46
CA ALA A 116 -3.20 8.02 1.99
C ALA A 116 -2.37 8.10 0.70
N ASP A 117 -2.77 8.95 -0.24
CA ASP A 117 -2.05 9.19 -1.48
C ASP A 117 -0.66 9.80 -1.23
N GLN A 118 -0.55 10.82 -0.38
CA GLN A 118 0.74 11.43 -0.06
C GLN A 118 1.68 10.46 0.66
N LEU A 119 1.16 9.66 1.60
CA LEU A 119 1.94 8.60 2.24
C LEU A 119 2.48 7.60 1.23
N PHE A 120 1.67 7.22 0.22
CA PHE A 120 2.09 6.33 -0.86
C PHE A 120 3.15 6.96 -1.77
N VAL A 121 2.97 8.23 -2.17
CA VAL A 121 3.93 8.99 -2.98
C VAL A 121 5.29 9.09 -2.27
N ILE A 122 5.26 9.40 -0.97
CA ILE A 122 6.48 9.48 -0.14
C ILE A 122 7.13 8.10 -0.01
N TYR A 123 6.35 7.04 0.24
CA TYR A 123 6.85 5.67 0.33
C TYR A 123 7.54 5.21 -0.97
N THR A 124 6.95 5.55 -2.12
CA THR A 124 7.51 5.18 -3.43
C THR A 124 8.68 6.04 -3.87
N GLY A 125 8.95 7.16 -3.16
CA GLY A 125 10.02 8.09 -3.48
C GLY A 125 9.91 8.67 -4.89
N ASN A 126 8.68 8.84 -5.41
CA ASN A 126 8.40 9.20 -6.80
C ASN A 126 8.96 8.22 -7.86
N THR A 127 9.16 6.95 -7.51
CA THR A 127 9.70 5.94 -8.43
C THR A 127 8.77 4.73 -8.55
N ILE A 128 8.87 4.01 -9.68
CA ILE A 128 8.19 2.73 -9.85
C ILE A 128 8.89 1.71 -8.96
N THR A 129 8.29 1.39 -7.82
CA THR A 129 8.82 0.39 -6.89
C THR A 129 8.55 -1.02 -7.44
N ASN A 130 9.49 -1.57 -8.19
CA ASN A 130 9.49 -3.02 -8.42
C ASN A 130 9.88 -3.71 -7.12
N THR A 131 8.87 -4.18 -6.37
CA THR A 131 9.05 -4.89 -5.10
C THR A 131 9.35 -6.38 -5.27
N ASN A 132 9.51 -6.86 -6.51
CA ASN A 132 9.84 -8.26 -6.76
C ASN A 132 11.32 -8.53 -6.50
N LEU A 133 11.58 -9.72 -5.95
CA LEU A 133 12.93 -10.26 -5.91
C LEU A 133 13.44 -10.47 -7.34
N ASN A 134 14.69 -10.09 -7.60
CA ASN A 134 15.36 -10.28 -8.89
C ASN A 134 15.78 -11.75 -9.11
N VAL A 135 14.79 -12.64 -9.18
CA VAL A 135 14.97 -14.06 -9.43
C VAL A 135 14.89 -14.31 -10.93
N LYS A 136 15.95 -14.89 -11.50
CA LYS A 136 16.04 -15.21 -12.94
C LYS A 136 15.81 -16.69 -13.17
N ASN A 137 15.10 -17.05 -14.25
CA ASN A 137 14.97 -18.44 -14.68
C ASN A 137 16.32 -18.98 -15.17
N ASP A 138 16.48 -20.31 -15.12
CA ASP A 138 17.65 -21.06 -15.61
C ASP A 138 19.00 -20.61 -15.03
N ARG A 139 18.95 -19.95 -13.86
CA ARG A 139 20.11 -19.49 -13.11
C ARG A 139 20.01 -19.96 -11.67
N LEU A 140 21.14 -20.30 -11.07
CA LEU A 140 21.23 -20.42 -9.61
C LEU A 140 21.04 -19.04 -8.98
N ASN A 141 19.91 -18.84 -8.31
CA ASN A 141 19.62 -17.62 -7.56
C ASN A 141 20.03 -17.84 -6.10
N VAL A 142 20.92 -16.99 -5.59
CA VAL A 142 21.40 -17.06 -4.20
C VAL A 142 20.77 -15.92 -3.42
N LEU A 143 20.01 -16.26 -2.38
CA LEU A 143 19.35 -15.33 -1.48
C LEU A 143 20.02 -15.43 -0.10
N ILE A 144 20.61 -14.34 0.37
CA ILE A 144 21.28 -14.27 1.68
C ILE A 144 20.37 -13.49 2.63
N PHE A 145 20.07 -14.10 3.78
CA PHE A 145 19.23 -13.50 4.82
C PHE A 145 20.09 -13.02 5.98
N VAL A 146 20.03 -11.72 6.24
CA VAL A 146 20.81 -11.04 7.29
C VAL A 146 19.86 -10.32 8.25
N GLY A 147 20.24 -10.22 9.52
CA GLY A 147 19.45 -9.51 10.54
C GLY A 147 19.73 -10.03 11.95
N VAL A 148 19.21 -9.33 12.96
CA VAL A 148 19.42 -9.67 14.38
C VAL A 148 18.60 -10.90 14.82
N ASN A 149 18.88 -11.44 16.00
CA ASN A 149 18.10 -12.53 16.58
C ASN A 149 16.65 -12.11 16.81
N GLY A 150 15.70 -13.02 16.60
CA GLY A 150 14.27 -12.75 16.79
C GLY A 150 13.56 -12.03 15.63
N SER A 151 14.28 -11.47 14.65
CA SER A 151 13.69 -10.78 13.48
C SER A 151 12.94 -11.68 12.47
N GLY A 152 12.81 -12.98 12.74
CA GLY A 152 12.05 -13.90 11.90
C GLY A 152 12.79 -14.50 10.70
N LYS A 153 14.13 -14.36 10.60
CA LYS A 153 14.94 -14.87 9.46
C LYS A 153 14.64 -16.31 9.07
N THR A 154 14.75 -17.26 10.02
CA THR A 154 14.53 -18.69 9.77
C THR A 154 13.10 -18.98 9.28
N THR A 155 12.10 -18.35 9.89
CA THR A 155 10.69 -18.46 9.47
C THR A 155 10.47 -17.90 8.08
N SER A 156 11.11 -16.77 7.73
CA SER A 156 11.05 -16.18 6.39
C SER A 156 11.73 -17.05 5.34
N ILE A 157 12.86 -17.69 5.67
CA ILE A 157 13.54 -18.68 4.81
C ILE A 157 12.59 -19.84 4.51
N ALA A 158 11.96 -20.44 5.52
CA ALA A 158 11.03 -21.55 5.34
C ALA A 158 9.82 -21.17 4.48
N LYS A 159 9.18 -20.03 4.77
CA LYS A 159 8.04 -19.51 3.97
C LYS A 159 8.42 -19.29 2.51
N LEU A 160 9.60 -18.71 2.25
CA LEU A 160 10.05 -18.44 0.89
C LEU A 160 10.46 -19.72 0.15
N ALA A 161 11.11 -20.67 0.84
CA ALA A 161 11.42 -21.98 0.30
C ALA A 161 10.14 -22.73 -0.11
N TYR A 162 9.15 -22.79 0.77
CA TYR A 162 7.84 -23.38 0.48
C TYR A 162 7.18 -22.72 -0.73
N LYS A 163 7.14 -21.38 -0.78
CA LYS A 163 6.61 -20.64 -1.94
C LYS A 163 7.30 -21.06 -3.24
N TYR A 164 8.63 -21.11 -3.28
CA TYR A 164 9.35 -21.48 -4.49
C TYR A 164 9.19 -22.96 -4.88
N ILE A 165 9.06 -23.86 -3.91
CA ILE A 165 8.72 -25.27 -4.17
C ILE A 165 7.33 -25.38 -4.81
N GLN A 166 6.34 -24.64 -4.30
CA GLN A 166 5.00 -24.58 -4.90
C GLN A 166 5.01 -23.98 -6.32
N GLU A 167 5.92 -23.06 -6.61
CA GLU A 167 6.19 -22.54 -7.96
C GLU A 167 7.02 -23.49 -8.84
N GLY A 168 7.29 -24.72 -8.39
CA GLY A 168 8.02 -25.75 -9.14
C GLY A 168 9.54 -25.56 -9.21
N LYS A 169 10.12 -24.67 -8.40
CA LYS A 169 11.56 -24.43 -8.36
C LYS A 169 12.26 -25.48 -7.50
N LYS A 170 13.53 -25.78 -7.84
CA LYS A 170 14.41 -26.56 -6.97
C LYS A 170 15.04 -25.64 -5.93
N VAL A 171 14.86 -25.97 -4.66
CA VAL A 171 15.34 -25.16 -3.53
C VAL A 171 16.39 -25.95 -2.74
N LEU A 172 17.49 -25.28 -2.39
CA LEU A 172 18.50 -25.75 -1.46
C LEU A 172 18.62 -24.73 -0.32
N ILE A 173 18.55 -25.20 0.92
CA ILE A 173 18.76 -24.37 2.11
C ILE A 173 20.14 -24.68 2.68
N ALA A 174 20.97 -23.65 2.83
CA ALA A 174 22.25 -23.74 3.50
C ALA A 174 22.15 -23.12 4.91
N ALA A 175 22.34 -23.93 5.95
CA ALA A 175 22.28 -23.48 7.34
C ALA A 175 23.56 -22.73 7.73
N GLY A 176 23.63 -21.44 7.37
CA GLY A 176 24.79 -20.57 7.66
C GLY A 176 24.82 -19.97 9.07
N ASP A 177 23.75 -20.09 9.86
CA ASP A 177 23.71 -19.66 11.27
C ASP A 177 24.35 -20.75 12.16
N THR A 178 25.67 -20.79 12.19
CA THR A 178 26.45 -21.80 12.94
C THR A 178 26.66 -21.45 14.41
N PHE A 179 26.35 -20.21 14.81
CA PHE A 179 26.51 -19.76 16.19
C PHE A 179 25.35 -20.21 17.06
N ARG A 180 24.13 -20.20 16.52
CA ARG A 180 22.92 -20.56 17.26
C ARG A 180 22.61 -22.04 17.07
N ALA A 181 22.97 -22.86 18.06
CA ALA A 181 22.81 -24.33 18.01
C ALA A 181 21.40 -24.81 17.59
N GLY A 182 20.34 -24.07 17.95
CA GLY A 182 18.96 -24.40 17.57
C GLY A 182 18.55 -23.99 16.16
N ALA A 183 19.30 -23.14 15.46
CA ALA A 183 18.92 -22.63 14.12
C ALA A 183 18.97 -23.73 13.05
N VAL A 184 20.00 -24.57 13.10
CA VAL A 184 20.14 -25.73 12.20
C VAL A 184 19.00 -26.71 12.42
N ASN A 185 18.72 -27.06 13.67
CA ASN A 185 17.62 -27.97 14.02
C ASN A 185 16.26 -27.41 13.61
N GLN A 186 16.05 -26.09 13.76
CA GLN A 186 14.81 -25.44 13.34
C GLN A 186 14.61 -25.57 11.82
N LEU A 187 15.66 -25.37 11.02
CA LEU A 187 15.59 -25.58 9.56
C LEU A 187 15.34 -27.04 9.15
N GLY A 188 15.69 -28.02 9.99
CA GLY A 188 15.41 -29.44 9.71
C GLY A 188 13.96 -29.87 10.02
N VAL A 189 13.22 -29.08 10.80
CA VAL A 189 11.80 -29.33 11.13
C VAL A 189 10.86 -28.71 10.08
N TRP A 190 11.28 -27.60 9.46
CA TRP A 190 10.55 -26.90 8.41
C TRP A 190 10.78 -27.51 7.02
#